data_AF-A0A101S0H8-F1
#
_entry.id   AF-A0A101S0H8-F1
#
_cell.length_a   1.000
_cell.length_b   1.000
_cell.length_c   1.000
_cell.angle_alpha   90.00
_cell.angle_beta   90.00
_cell.angle_gamma   90.00
#
_symmetry.space_group_name_H-M   'P 1'
#
loop_
_entity.id
_entity.type
_entity.pdbx_description
1 polymer ?
#
loop_
_entity_poly.entity_id
_entity_poly.type
_entity_poly.pdbx_seq_one_letter_code
_entity_poly.pdbx_strand_id
1 'polypeptide(L)' 'MRSFPDDLARAQREWSAIYHELAERPGHTELRRRLHRLSAQVFFHPHWQRGRPRPAEWRELRDLGRSGIGSVSERLER' A
#
# COMPACT_ATOMS: atom_id res chain seq x y z
N MET A 1 -0.17 13.57 15.24
CA MET A 1 -0.05 12.60 14.13
C MET A 1 0.73 11.39 14.62
N ARG A 2 0.24 10.18 14.35
CA ARG A 2 1.00 8.95 14.59
C ARG A 2 2.00 8.79 13.44
N SER A 3 3.29 8.77 13.74
CA SER A 3 4.30 8.52 12.71
C SER A 3 4.31 7.02 12.39
N PHE A 4 3.71 6.66 11.25
CA PHE A 4 3.92 5.34 10.68
C PHE A 4 5.37 5.25 10.16
N PRO A 5 6.01 4.08 10.24
CA PRO A 5 7.33 3.91 9.65
C PRO A 5 7.26 4.14 8.13
N ASP A 6 8.30 4.76 7.58
CA ASP A 6 8.36 5.13 6.15
C ASP A 6 8.18 3.92 5.22
N ASP A 7 8.67 2.75 5.64
CA ASP A 7 8.47 1.47 4.94
C ASP A 7 6.99 1.12 4.78
N LEU A 8 6.20 1.30 5.85
CA LEU A 8 4.77 1.01 5.85
C LEU A 8 4.00 2.02 5.00
N ALA A 9 4.35 3.30 5.12
CA ALA A 9 3.78 4.35 4.28
C ALA A 9 4.11 4.14 2.80
N ARG A 10 5.33 3.72 2.48
CA ARG A 10 5.78 3.40 1.11
C ARG A 10 5.08 2.17 0.55
N ALA A 11 4.99 1.09 1.33
CA ALA A 11 4.26 -0.12 0.93
C ALA A 11 2.79 0.17 0.66
N GLN A 12 2.17 1.06 1.44
CA GLN A 12 0.78 1.43 1.27
C GLN A 12 0.53 2.33 0.05
N ARG A 13 1.46 3.25 -0.27
CA ARG A 13 1.45 4.04 -1.51
C ARG A 13 1.59 3.12 -2.73
N GLU A 14 2.54 2.19 -2.70
CA GLU A 14 2.73 1.21 -3.79
C GLU A 14 1.50 0.31 -3.97
N TRP A 15 0.89 -0.14 -2.87
CA TRP A 15 -0.37 -0.91 -2.90
C TRP A 15 -1.49 -0.12 -3.57
N SER A 16 -1.63 1.17 -3.26
CA SER A 16 -2.69 2.01 -3.82
C SER A 16 -2.49 2.32 -5.30
N ALA A 17 -1.24 2.52 -5.73
CA ALA A 17 -0.90 2.69 -7.15
C ALA A 17 -1.21 1.43 -7.96
N ILE A 18 -0.77 0.26 -7.46
CA ILE A 18 -1.05 -1.04 -8.11
C ILE A 18 -2.55 -1.32 -8.14
N TYR A 19 -3.28 -0.98 -7.08
CA TYR A 19 -4.74 -1.13 -7.06
C TYR A 19 -5.42 -0.26 -8.12
N HIS A 20 -4.97 0.99 -8.28
CA HIS A 20 -5.49 1.88 -9.32
C HIS A 20 -5.22 1.33 -10.72
N GLU A 21 -3.98 0.92 -10.98
CA GLU A 21 -3.58 0.32 -12.27
C GLU A 21 -4.35 -0.98 -12.57
N LEU A 22 -4.59 -1.81 -11.54
CA LEU A 22 -5.41 -3.02 -11.66
C LEU A 22 -6.89 -2.69 -11.92
N ALA A 23 -7.42 -1.62 -11.32
CA ALA A 23 -8.79 -1.16 -11.53
C ALA A 23 -9.00 -0.61 -12.94
N GLU A 24 -7.98 0.04 -13.52
CA GLU A 24 -7.99 0.54 -14.90
C GLU A 24 -7.75 -0.57 -15.93
N ARG A 25 -6.92 -1.57 -15.62
CA ARG A 25 -6.57 -2.67 -16.53
C ARG A 25 -6.76 -4.04 -15.86
N PRO A 26 -8.00 -4.56 -15.81
CA PRO A 26 -8.30 -5.86 -15.23
C PRO A 26 -7.76 -7.00 -16.14
N GLY A 27 -6.48 -7.34 -16.00
CA GLY A 27 -5.85 -8.40 -16.78
C GLY A 27 -4.45 -8.79 -16.32
N HIS A 28 -3.80 -7.95 -15.52
CA HIS A 28 -2.43 -8.20 -15.07
C HIS A 28 -2.40 -9.09 -13.83
N THR A 29 -2.30 -10.40 -14.06
CA THR A 29 -2.12 -11.40 -13.00
C THR A 29 -0.88 -11.12 -12.14
N GLU A 30 0.16 -10.51 -12.74
CA GLU A 30 1.37 -10.10 -12.05
C GLU A 30 1.12 -8.98 -11.03
N LEU A 31 0.33 -7.95 -11.40
CA LEU A 31 -0.07 -6.87 -10.48
C LEU A 31 -0.86 -7.42 -9.29
N ARG A 32 -1.75 -8.39 -9.54
CA ARG A 32 -2.50 -9.06 -8.47
C ARG A 32 -1.58 -9.80 -7.50
N ARG A 33 -0.58 -10.54 -8.00
CA ARG A 33 0.43 -11.21 -7.17
C ARG A 33 1.25 -10.20 -6.37
N ARG A 34 1.62 -9.08 -6.99
CA ARG A 34 2.38 -8.01 -6.34
C ARG A 34 1.56 -7.33 -5.24
N LEU A 35 0.28 -7.08 -5.47
CA LEU A 35 -0.68 -6.57 -4.48
C LEU A 35 -0.77 -7.50 -3.26
N HIS A 36 -0.88 -8.82 -3.47
CA HIS A 36 -0.90 -9.79 -2.38
C HIS A 36 0.41 -9.81 -1.59
N ARG A 37 1.58 -9.72 -2.25
CA ARG A 37 2.88 -9.61 -1.56
C ARG A 37 3.01 -8.34 -0.73
N LEU A 38 2.57 -7.19 -1.26
CA LEU A 38 2.57 -5.93 -0.51
C LEU A 38 1.61 -6.00 0.68
N SER A 39 0.42 -6.57 0.49
CA SER A 39 -0.52 -6.79 1.60
C SER A 39 0.09 -7.67 2.69
N ALA A 40 0.78 -8.75 2.32
CA ALA A 40 1.51 -9.59 3.27
C ALA A 40 2.62 -8.83 3.99
N GLN A 41 3.45 -8.06 3.29
CA GLN A 41 4.50 -7.23 3.92
C GLN A 41 3.93 -6.23 4.92
N VAL A 42 2.84 -5.54 4.56
CA VAL A 42 2.14 -4.61 5.44
C VAL A 42 1.54 -5.35 6.64
N PHE A 43 0.91 -6.51 6.43
CA PHE A 43 0.24 -7.26 7.50
C PHE A 43 1.23 -7.90 8.48
N PHE A 44 2.35 -8.45 8.00
CA PHE A 44 3.41 -9.06 8.80
C PHE A 44 4.45 -8.05 9.30
N HIS A 45 4.24 -6.75 9.09
CA HIS A 45 5.20 -5.72 9.46
C HIS A 45 5.45 -5.72 10.99
N PRO A 46 6.71 -5.58 11.46
CA PRO A 46 7.05 -5.55 12.88
C PRO A 46 6.36 -4.44 13.68
N HIS A 47 5.89 -3.39 13.00
CA HIS A 47 5.04 -2.35 13.59
C HIS A 47 3.75 -2.93 14.22
N TRP A 48 3.17 -3.97 13.62
CA TRP A 48 1.97 -4.65 14.09
C TRP A 48 2.24 -5.78 15.08
N GLN A 49 3.49 -6.23 15.18
CA GLN A 49 3.88 -7.24 16.18
C GLN A 49 3.79 -6.69 17.60
N ARG A 50 3.93 -5.36 17.77
CA ARG A 50 3.82 -4.69 19.07
C ARG A 50 2.36 -4.52 19.54
N GLY A 51 1.39 -4.86 18.70
CA GLY A 51 -0.04 -4.84 19.00
C GLY A 51 -0.86 -4.97 17.72
N ARG A 52 -1.93 -5.80 17.76
CA ARG A 52 -2.77 -6.03 16.58
C ARG A 52 -3.27 -4.67 16.04
N PRO A 53 -3.17 -4.44 14.72
CA PRO A 53 -3.58 -3.17 14.13
C PRO A 53 -5.05 -2.90 14.45
N ARG A 54 -5.32 -1.74 15.06
CA ARG A 54 -6.69 -1.30 15.29
C ARG A 54 -7.33 -0.94 13.94
N PRO A 55 -8.66 -1.10 13.78
CA PRO A 55 -9.35 -0.73 12.55
C PRO A 55 -9.16 0.75 12.19
N ALA A 56 -9.00 1.64 13.18
CA ALA A 56 -8.65 3.04 12.95
C ALA A 56 -7.26 3.22 12.33
N GLU A 57 -6.25 2.49 12.80
CA GLU A 57 -4.87 2.56 12.30
C GLU A 57 -4.76 2.00 10.87
N TRP A 58 -5.50 0.94 10.57
CA TRP A 58 -5.68 0.45 9.20
C TRP A 58 -6.30 1.50 8.29
N ARG A 59 -7.31 2.24 8.78
CA ARG A 59 -7.97 3.28 8.00
C ARG A 59 -7.04 4.47 7.74
N GLU A 60 -6.30 4.92 8.75
CA GLU A 60 -5.30 5.99 8.61
C GLU A 60 -4.18 5.59 7.66
N LEU A 61 -3.68 4.36 7.74
CA LEU A 61 -2.69 3.85 6.80
C LEU A 61 -3.24 3.90 5.37
N ARG A 62 -4.45 3.38 5.13
CA ARG A 62 -5.07 3.36 3.80
C ARG A 62 -5.30 4.76 3.23
N ASP A 63 -5.58 5.74 4.08
CA ASP A 63 -5.72 7.16 3.71
C ASP A 63 -4.38 7.78 3.27
N LEU A 64 -3.26 7.43 3.94
CA LEU A 64 -1.91 7.83 3.53
C LEU A 64 -1.55 7.28 2.14
N GLY A 65 -1.97 6.05 1.83
CA GLY A 65 -1.80 5.46 0.50
C GLY A 65 -2.51 6.23 -0.59
N ARG A 66 -3.73 6.74 -0.30
CA ARG A 66 -4.55 7.53 -1.21
C ARG A 66 -4.01 8.94 -1.42
N SER A 67 -3.55 9.58 -0.36
CA SER A 67 -3.00 10.94 -0.42
C SER A 67 -1.67 11.02 -1.18
N GLY A 68 -0.95 9.91 -1.32
CA GLY A 68 0.32 9.83 -2.06
C GLY A 68 0.21 9.50 -3.55
N ILE A 69 -0.98 9.26 -4.10
CA ILE A 69 -1.17 8.84 -5.51
C ILE A 69 -0.85 9.97 -6.51
N GLY A 70 -0.78 11.22 -6.06
CA GLY A 70 -0.48 12.38 -6.93
C GLY A 70 0.92 12.43 -7.55
N SER A 71 1.79 11.41 -7.41
CA SER A 71 3.18 11.49 -7.91
C SER A 71 3.79 10.18 -8.44
N VAL A 72 3.05 9.07 -8.55
CA VAL A 72 3.63 7.74 -8.89
C VAL A 72 3.25 7.21 -10.28
N SER A 73 2.54 7.97 -11.11
CA SER A 73 2.27 7.54 -12.49
C SER A 73 3.46 7.73 -13.45
N GLU A 74 4.52 8.47 -13.07
CA GLU A 74 5.65 8.81 -13.97
C GLU A 74 6.79 7.78 -14.00
N ARG A 75 6.77 6.71 -13.17
CA ARG A 75 7.92 5.77 -13.06
C ARG A 75 7.72 4.37 -13.64
N LEU A 76 6.56 4.07 -14.23
CA LEU A 76 6.27 2.78 -14.86
C LEU A 76 6.27 2.81 -16.40
N GLU A 77 6.79 3.88 -17.00
CA GLU A 77 7.14 3.92 -18.42
C GLU A 77 8.67 3.94 -18.59
N ARG A 78 9.30 2.76 -18.57
CA ARG A 78 10.60 2.56 -19.25
C ARG A 78 10.86 1.10 -19.59
#